data_AF-A0A3B0ZAF7-F1
#
_entry.id   AF-A0A3B0ZAF7-F1
#
_cell.length_a   1.000
_cell.length_b   1.000
_cell.length_c   1.000
_cell.angle_alpha   90.00
_cell.angle_beta   90.00
_cell.angle_gamma   90.00
#
_symmetry.space_group_name_H-M   'P 1'
#
loop_
_entity.id
_entity.type
_entity.pdbx_description
1 polymer ?
#
loop_
_entity_poly.entity_id
_entity_poly.type
_entity_poly.pdbx_seq_one_letter_code
_entity_poly.pdbx_strand_id
1 'polypeptide(L)'
;MLSDWNTLELQVMNQGGVRTEKLWFNFTIDRVHWANYAGKNFTDRQRIKRKAQRWANNYQSLPREERLAVLAAMMDIESSEKAEYLD
;
A
#
# COMPACT_ATOMS: atom_id res chain seq x y z
N MET A 1 12.89 -15.81 20.63
CA MET A 1 12.98 -15.40 19.21
C MET A 1 11.60 -14.91 18.81
N LEU A 2 11.49 -13.78 18.10
CA LEU A 2 10.19 -13.26 17.65
C LEU A 2 9.70 -14.11 16.48
N SER A 3 8.98 -15.19 16.77
CA SER A 3 8.55 -16.22 15.79
C SER A 3 7.73 -15.64 14.64
N ASP A 4 7.00 -14.55 14.91
CA ASP A 4 6.01 -13.99 13.98
C ASP A 4 6.55 -12.75 13.26
N TRP A 5 7.85 -12.46 13.40
CA TRP A 5 8.51 -11.33 12.73
C TRP A 5 9.26 -11.82 11.51
N ASN A 6 9.01 -11.15 10.38
CA ASN A 6 9.74 -11.36 9.15
C ASN A 6 11.19 -10.89 9.29
N THR A 7 12.11 -11.51 8.56
CA THR A 7 13.52 -11.12 8.52
C THR A 7 14.07 -11.06 7.11
N LEU A 8 14.98 -10.10 6.86
CA LEU A 8 15.69 -9.94 5.59
C LEU A 8 17.17 -9.71 5.87
N GLU A 9 18.04 -10.43 5.15
CA GLU A 9 19.49 -10.24 5.22
C GLU A 9 20.00 -9.62 3.92
N LEU A 10 20.81 -8.57 4.05
CA LEU A 10 21.31 -7.76 2.94
C LEU A 10 22.83 -7.62 3.04
N GLN A 11 23.53 -7.71 1.91
CA GLN A 11 24.93 -7.34 1.83
C GLN A 11 25.03 -5.89 1.37
N VAL A 12 25.56 -5.02 2.24
CA VAL A 12 25.66 -3.59 1.96
C VAL A 12 27.13 -3.17 2.00
N MET A 13 27.54 -2.39 1.01
CA MET A 13 28.86 -1.73 1.03
C MET A 13 28.80 -0.55 2.00
N ASN A 14 29.59 -0.60 3.07
CA ASN A 14 29.82 0.55 3.94
C ASN A 14 31.24 1.10 3.77
N GLN A 15 31.58 2.18 4.47
CA GLN A 15 32.90 2.80 4.38
C GLN A 15 34.07 1.85 4.72
N GLY A 16 33.81 0.80 5.50
CA GLY A 16 34.79 -0.21 5.92
C GLY A 16 34.64 -1.57 5.23
N GLY A 17 33.95 -1.63 4.09
CA GLY A 17 33.76 -2.84 3.28
C GLY A 17 32.35 -3.43 3.34
N VAL A 18 32.20 -4.63 2.79
CA VAL A 18 30.90 -5.32 2.71
C VAL A 18 30.52 -5.86 4.09
N ARG A 19 29.30 -5.59 4.53
CA ARG A 19 28.72 -6.14 5.77
C ARG A 19 27.37 -6.77 5.49
N THR A 20 27.07 -7.79 6.30
CA THR A 20 25.73 -8.40 6.37
C THR A 20 24.89 -7.63 7.37
N GLU A 21 23.79 -7.05 6.91
CA GLU A 21 22.79 -6.40 7.75
C GLU A 21 21.54 -7.28 7.82
N LYS A 22 20.89 -7.30 9.00
CA LYS A 22 19.66 -8.06 9.24
C LYS A 22 18.55 -7.12 9.68
N LEU A 23 17.46 -7.12 8.93
CA LEU A 23 16.25 -6.35 9.22
C LEU A 23 15.19 -7.28 9.82
N TRP A 24 14.51 -6.84 10.87
CA TRP A 24 13.33 -7.50 11.44
C TRP A 24 12.13 -6.57 11.27
N PHE A 25 11.00 -7.11 10.81
CA PHE A 25 9.80 -6.33 10.54
C PHE A 25 8.53 -7.16 10.73
N ASN A 26 7.41 -6.52 11.05
CA ASN A 26 6.14 -7.15 11.40
C ASN A 26 5.02 -6.85 10.38
N PHE A 27 5.38 -6.51 9.15
CA PHE A 27 4.45 -6.19 8.07
C PHE A 27 4.82 -6.95 6.79
N THR A 28 3.90 -6.98 5.82
CA THR A 28 4.16 -7.50 4.47
C THR A 28 4.82 -6.43 3.61
N ILE A 29 6.05 -6.70 3.13
CA ILE A 29 6.88 -5.76 2.36
C ILE A 29 6.18 -5.24 1.09
N ASP A 30 5.30 -6.04 0.50
CA ASP A 30 4.66 -5.74 -0.78
C ASP A 30 3.45 -4.81 -0.64
N ARG A 31 3.05 -4.49 0.60
CA ARG A 31 1.90 -3.65 0.85
C ARG A 31 2.30 -2.18 0.82
N VAL A 32 1.74 -1.44 -0.13
CA VAL A 32 1.86 0.02 -0.15
C VAL A 32 1.06 0.57 1.05
N HIS A 33 1.76 0.86 2.14
CA HIS A 33 1.15 1.34 3.39
C HIS A 33 0.56 2.74 3.30
N TRP A 34 0.89 3.49 2.24
CA TRP A 34 0.40 4.87 2.05
C TRP A 34 0.17 5.17 0.57
N ALA A 35 -1.01 5.71 0.23
CA ALA A 35 -1.43 5.96 -1.17
C ALA A 35 -0.42 6.81 -1.99
N ASN A 36 0.33 7.71 -1.34
CA ASN A 36 1.40 8.52 -1.92
C ASN A 36 2.55 7.71 -2.54
N TYR A 37 2.79 6.48 -2.09
CA TYR A 37 3.84 5.60 -2.62
C TYR A 37 3.32 4.60 -3.66
N ALA A 38 2.04 4.67 -4.03
CA ALA A 38 1.47 3.79 -5.05
C ALA A 38 2.07 4.09 -6.44
N GLY A 39 2.65 3.06 -7.08
CA GLY A 39 3.14 3.11 -8.45
C GLY A 39 4.65 2.86 -8.58
N LYS A 40 5.02 2.03 -9.56
CA LYS A 40 6.39 1.49 -9.70
C LYS A 40 7.44 2.49 -10.17
N ASN A 41 7.03 3.55 -10.86
CA ASN A 41 7.93 4.57 -11.40
C ASN A 41 7.24 5.94 -11.51
N PHE A 42 7.97 6.96 -11.96
CA PHE A 42 7.43 8.32 -12.08
C PHE A 42 6.15 8.38 -12.92
N THR A 43 6.14 7.76 -14.09
CA THR A 43 4.99 7.75 -15.01
C THR A 43 3.78 7.05 -14.40
N ASP A 44 3.98 5.91 -13.74
CA ASP A 44 2.91 5.16 -13.10
C ASP A 44 2.32 5.93 -11.90
N ARG A 45 3.18 6.57 -11.09
CA ARG A 45 2.73 7.47 -10.02
C ARG A 45 1.88 8.62 -10.56
N GLN A 46 2.31 9.25 -11.66
CA GLN A 46 1.53 10.31 -12.31
C GLN A 46 0.18 9.79 -12.85
N ARG A 47 0.15 8.59 -13.44
CA ARG A 47 -1.07 7.93 -13.91
C ARG A 47 -2.04 7.70 -12.75
N ILE A 48 -1.57 7.12 -11.65
CA ILE A 48 -2.38 6.83 -10.45
C ILE A 48 -2.91 8.14 -9.85
N LYS A 49 -2.06 9.16 -9.71
CA LYS A 49 -2.47 10.48 -9.21
C LYS A 49 -3.60 11.09 -10.06
N ARG A 50 -3.49 11.04 -11.39
CA ARG A 50 -4.54 11.53 -12.31
C ARG A 50 -5.83 10.71 -12.21
N LYS A 51 -5.73 9.38 -12.06
CA LYS A 51 -6.88 8.50 -11.86
C LYS A 51 -7.60 8.85 -10.55
N ALA A 52 -6.86 8.98 -9.45
CA ALA A 52 -7.40 9.37 -8.15
C ALA A 52 -8.13 10.72 -8.21
N GLN A 53 -7.50 11.74 -8.82
CA GLN A 53 -8.13 13.05 -8.97
C GLN A 53 -9.44 12.99 -9.78
N ARG A 54 -9.47 12.23 -10.87
CA ARG A 54 -10.68 12.07 -11.69
C ARG A 54 -11.81 11.42 -10.88
N TRP A 55 -11.49 10.35 -10.15
CA TRP A 55 -12.46 9.68 -9.29
C TRP A 55 -12.97 10.59 -8.18
N ALA A 56 -12.10 11.38 -7.54
CA ALA A 56 -12.49 12.36 -6.53
C ALA A 56 -13.46 13.41 -7.08
N ASN A 57 -13.18 13.96 -8.26
CA ASN A 57 -14.06 14.93 -8.91
C ASN A 57 -15.43 14.32 -9.22
N ASN A 58 -15.46 13.10 -9.78
CA ASN A 58 -16.71 12.41 -10.08
C ASN A 58 -17.50 12.14 -8.80
N TYR A 59 -16.86 11.59 -7.78
CA TYR A 59 -17.48 11.33 -6.48
C TYR A 59 -18.02 12.60 -5.83
N GLN A 60 -17.28 13.71 -5.88
CA GLN A 60 -17.72 15.00 -5.34
C GLN A 60 -18.99 15.51 -6.03
N SER A 61 -19.14 15.26 -7.33
CA SER A 61 -20.31 15.68 -8.11
C SER A 61 -21.60 14.89 -7.82
N LEU A 62 -21.50 13.76 -7.13
CA LEU A 62 -22.67 12.94 -6.77
C LEU A 62 -23.49 13.57 -5.62
N PRO A 63 -24.81 13.32 -5.58
CA PRO A 63 -25.64 13.55 -4.40
C PRO A 63 -25.06 12.88 -3.14
N ARG A 64 -25.34 13.46 -1.97
CA ARG A 64 -24.75 12.99 -0.71
C ARG A 64 -25.08 11.53 -0.38
N GLU A 65 -26.29 11.10 -0.69
CA GLU A 65 -26.75 9.72 -0.46
C GLU A 65 -26.00 8.73 -1.36
N GLU A 66 -25.84 9.07 -2.65
CA GLU A 66 -25.04 8.27 -3.58
C GLU A 66 -23.58 8.18 -3.17
N ARG A 67 -22.98 9.28 -2.68
CA ARG A 67 -21.63 9.25 -2.12
C ARG A 67 -21.51 8.24 -1.00
N LEU A 68 -22.45 8.24 -0.05
CA LEU A 68 -22.44 7.30 1.08
C LEU A 68 -22.55 5.85 0.60
N ALA A 69 -23.44 5.57 -0.36
CA ALA A 69 -23.60 4.23 -0.93
C ALA A 69 -22.33 3.75 -1.64
N VAL A 70 -21.70 4.61 -2.44
CA VAL A 70 -20.44 4.29 -3.14
C VAL A 70 -19.31 4.04 -2.15
N LEU A 71 -19.20 4.86 -1.09
CA LEU A 71 -18.19 4.66 -0.05
C LEU A 71 -18.39 3.33 0.69
N ALA A 72 -19.64 2.98 1.05
CA ALA A 72 -19.95 1.70 1.67
C ALA A 72 -19.49 0.53 0.80
N ALA A 73 -19.83 0.55 -0.49
CA ALA A 73 -19.41 -0.48 -1.44
C ALA A 73 -17.88 -0.59 -1.58
N MET A 74 -17.14 0.54 -1.56
CA MET A 74 -15.67 0.51 -1.56
C MET A 74 -15.11 -0.09 -0.27
N MET A 75 -15.66 0.27 0.90
CA MET A 75 -15.22 -0.28 2.19
C MET A 75 -15.48 -1.78 2.29
N ASP A 76 -16.59 -2.27 1.73
CA ASP A 76 -16.89 -3.70 1.71
C ASP A 76 -15.82 -4.49 0.97
N ILE A 77 -15.38 -4.01 -0.20
CA ILE A 77 -14.28 -4.62 -0.99
C ILE A 77 -12.97 -4.68 -0.19
N GLU A 78 -12.58 -3.56 0.43
CA GLU A 78 -11.34 -3.48 1.22
C GLU A 78 -11.41 -4.32 2.51
N SER A 79 -12.62 -4.55 3.03
CA SER A 79 -12.85 -5.42 4.19
C SER A 79 -12.75 -6.90 3.82
N SER A 80 -13.24 -7.30 2.63
CA SER A 80 -13.18 -8.69 2.18
C SER A 80 -11.76 -9.08 1.76
N GLU A 81 -10.98 -8.16 1.18
CA GLU A 81 -9.57 -8.43 0.85
C GLU A 81 -8.74 -8.78 2.09
N LYS A 82 -9.06 -8.22 3.28
CA LYS A 82 -8.36 -8.59 4.53
C LYS A 82 -8.60 -10.03 4.98
N ALA A 83 -9.74 -10.63 4.60
CA ALA A 83 -10.07 -12.00 4.99
C ALA A 83 -9.25 -13.01 4.18
N GLU A 84 -8.92 -12.68 2.92
CA GLU A 84 -8.24 -13.59 1.98
C GLU A 84 -6.73 -13.78 2.28
N TYR A 85 -6.13 -12.93 3.12
CA TYR A 85 -4.73 -13.06 3.58
C TYR A 85 -4.59 -13.70 4.97
N LEU A 86 -5.70 -14.15 5.58
CA LEU A 86 -5.73 -14.78 6.91
C LEU A 86 -6.09 -16.29 6.86
N ASP A 87 -6.32 -16.84 5.66
CA ASP A 87 -6.42 -18.28 5.37
C ASP A 87 -5.12 -18.81 4.77
#